data_AF-U2BCM3-F1
#
_entry.id   AF-U2BCM3-F1
#
_cell.length_a   1.000
_cell.length_b   1.000
_cell.length_c   1.000
_cell.angle_alpha   90.00
_cell.angle_beta   90.00
_cell.angle_gamma   90.00
#
_symmetry.space_group_name_H-M   'P 1'
#
loop_
_entity.id
_entity.type
_entity.pdbx_description
1 polymer ?
#
loop_
_entity_poly.entity_id
_entity_poly.type
_entity_poly.pdbx_seq_one_letter_code
_entity_poly.pdbx_strand_id
1 'polypeptide(L)' 'MQLEAEVALSMGDRVKVHIPSEHSELAGLDAQAEVVRIADLGDGRQSLGLAILSMS' A
#
# COMPACT_ATOMS: atom_id res chain seq x y z
N MET A 1 -2.67 7.13 1.70
CA MET A 1 -3.35 5.81 1.71
C MET A 1 -2.94 5.05 2.97
N GLN A 2 -3.76 4.12 3.47
CA GLN A 2 -3.40 3.26 4.60
C GLN A 2 -3.71 1.80 4.27
N LEU A 3 -2.81 0.88 4.66
CA LEU A 3 -2.93 -0.55 4.40
C LEU A 3 -2.49 -1.35 5.63
N GLU A 4 -3.19 -2.43 5.95
CA GLU A 4 -2.72 -3.45 6.89
C GLU A 4 -2.31 -4.69 6.10
N ALA A 5 -1.12 -5.21 6.38
CA ALA A 5 -0.60 -6.39 5.71
C ALA A 5 0.34 -7.18 6.63
N GLU A 6 0.40 -8.50 6.44
CA GLU A 6 1.46 -9.34 6.98
C GLU A 6 2.70 -9.17 6.10
N VAL A 7 3.56 -8.26 6.50
CA VAL A 7 4.75 -7.85 5.75
C VAL A 7 5.76 -7.22 6.70
N ALA A 8 7.02 -7.25 6.32
CA ALA A 8 8.10 -6.57 7.02
C ALA A 8 8.70 -5.47 6.12
N LEU A 9 8.02 -4.32 6.05
CA LEU A 9 8.52 -3.13 5.37
C LEU A 9 9.18 -2.17 6.36
N SER A 10 9.93 -1.22 5.79
CA SER A 10 10.63 -0.13 6.49
C SER A 10 10.17 1.24 5.97
N MET A 11 10.37 2.26 6.79
CA MET A 11 10.17 3.66 6.39
C MET A 11 11.03 4.00 5.17
N GLY A 12 10.44 4.64 4.17
CA GLY A 12 11.10 5.00 2.90
C GLY A 12 11.04 3.89 1.83
N ASP A 13 10.54 2.70 2.16
CA ASP A 13 10.36 1.65 1.14
C ASP A 13 9.35 2.10 0.09
N ARG A 14 9.66 1.80 -1.17
CA ARG A 14 8.78 2.04 -2.30
C ARG A 14 8.01 0.78 -2.64
N VAL A 15 6.70 0.91 -2.77
CA VAL A 15 5.79 -0.19 -3.04
C VAL A 15 4.87 0.14 -4.21
N LYS A 16 4.48 -0.90 -4.95
CA LYS A 16 3.37 -0.82 -5.90
C LYS A 16 2.12 -1.36 -5.22
N VAL A 17 1.06 -0.56 -5.17
CA VAL A 17 -0.26 -0.96 -4.69
C VAL A 17 -1.14 -1.22 -5.89
N HIS A 18 -1.72 -2.43 -5.97
CA HIS A 18 -2.72 -2.79 -6.96
C HIS A 18 -4.08 -2.90 -6.28
N ILE A 19 -5.05 -2.12 -6.73
CA ILE A 19 -6.43 -2.20 -6.29
C ILE A 19 -7.23 -2.84 -7.44
N PRO A 20 -7.60 -4.13 -7.33
CA PRO A 20 -8.37 -4.78 -8.38
C PRO A 20 -9.74 -4.10 -8.51
N SER A 21 -10.23 -4.01 -9.75
CA SER A 21 -11.60 -3.58 -10.03
C SER A 21 -12.41 -4.78 -10.51
N GLU A 22 -13.58 -4.99 -9.90
CA GLU A 22 -14.55 -5.99 -10.33
C GLU A 22 -15.56 -5.44 -11.35
N HIS A 23 -15.51 -4.14 -11.63
CA HIS A 23 -16.40 -3.49 -12.58
C HIS A 23 -15.78 -3.49 -13.98
N SER A 24 -16.56 -3.89 -14.99
CA SER A 24 -16.12 -3.95 -16.38
C SER A 24 -15.71 -2.60 -16.99
N GLU A 25 -16.17 -1.49 -16.42
CA GLU A 25 -15.96 -0.13 -16.95
C GLU A 25 -14.82 0.63 -16.25
N LEU A 26 -14.34 0.13 -15.11
CA LEU A 26 -13.27 0.74 -14.34
C LEU A 26 -12.07 -0.20 -14.37
N ALA A 27 -10.96 0.24 -14.95
CA ALA A 27 -9.71 -0.48 -14.80
C ALA A 27 -9.30 -0.55 -13.32
N GLY A 28 -8.65 -1.64 -12.91
CA GLY A 28 -7.99 -1.70 -11.62
C GLY A 28 -6.99 -0.54 -11.49
N LEU A 29 -6.77 -0.06 -10.27
CA LEU A 29 -5.92 1.09 -10.02
C LEU A 29 -4.54 0.63 -9.56
N ASP A 30 -3.50 1.05 -10.29
CA ASP A 30 -2.13 0.88 -9.86
C ASP A 30 -1.59 2.20 -9.30
N ALA A 31 -0.97 2.14 -8.12
CA ALA A 31 -0.31 3.27 -7.50
C ALA A 31 1.13 2.93 -7.09
N GLN A 32 2.07 3.82 -7.40
CA GLN A 32 3.40 3.83 -6.80
C GLN A 32 3.32 4.63 -5.50
N ALA A 33 3.83 4.10 -4.41
CA ALA A 33 3.79 4.77 -3.11
C ALA A 33 5.05 4.54 -2.28
N GLU A 34 5.27 5.42 -1.31
CA GLU A 34 6.35 5.31 -0.33
C GLU A 34 5.78 5.11 1.08
N VAL A 35 6.42 4.26 1.87
CA VAL A 35 6.07 4.03 3.28
C VAL A 35 6.53 5.22 4.13
N VAL A 36 5.57 5.99 4.63
CA VAL A 36 5.80 7.20 5.44
C VAL A 36 5.35 7.06 6.89
N ARG A 37 4.75 5.91 7.26
CA ARG A 37 4.45 5.55 8.64
C ARG A 37 4.34 4.04 8.78
N ILE A 38 4.83 3.50 9.89
CA ILE A 38 4.64 2.09 10.26
C ILE A 38 4.12 2.04 11.70
N ALA A 39 3.13 1.19 11.93
CA ALA A 39 2.76 0.73 13.26
C ALA A 39 2.74 -0.80 13.26
N ASP A 40 3.48 -1.40 14.19
CA ASP A 40 3.45 -2.84 14.44
C ASP A 40 2.10 -3.22 15.07
N LEU A 41 1.42 -4.21 14.50
CA LEU A 41 0.14 -4.73 14.98
C LEU A 41 0.28 -6.07 15.72
N GLY A 42 1.50 -6.60 15.84
CA GLY A 42 1.77 -7.94 16.33
C GLY A 42 1.57 -9.01 15.25
N ASP A 43 2.06 -10.22 15.52
CA ASP A 43 1.91 -11.40 14.65
C ASP A 43 2.44 -11.19 13.22
N GLY A 44 3.50 -10.39 13.06
CA GLY A 44 4.10 -10.10 11.74
C GLY A 44 3.27 -9.14 10.88
N ARG A 45 2.20 -8.54 11.42
CA ARG A 45 1.36 -7.57 10.72
C ARG A 45 1.82 -6.14 10.99
N GLN A 46 1.73 -5.32 9.96
CA GLN A 46 2.03 -3.90 10.00
C GLN A 46 0.84 -3.09 9.47
N SER A 47 0.53 -1.98 10.13
CA SER A 47 -0.25 -0.89 9.58
C SER A 47 0.69 0.13 8.94
N LEU A 48 0.51 0.36 7.64
CA LEU A 48 1.36 1.17 6.80
C LEU A 48 0.62 2.45 6.39
N GLY A 49 1.25 3.60 6.65
CA GLY A 49 0.87 4.86 6.02
C GLY A 49 1.67 5.04 4.74
N LEU A 50 0.96 5.21 3.62
CA LEU A 50 1.55 5.33 2.28
C LEU A 50 1.30 6.71 1.69
N ALA A 51 2.36 7.34 1.20
CA ALA A 51 2.29 8.54 0.36
C ALA A 51 2.29 8.14 -1.11
N ILE A 52 1.27 8.56 -1.88
CA ILE A 52 1.16 8.24 -3.30
C ILE A 52 2.15 9.10 -4.09
N LEU A 53 2.98 8.46 -4.92
CA LEU A 53 3.93 9.11 -5.80
C LEU A 53 3.36 9.28 -7.21
N SER A 54 2.68 8.26 -7.72
CA SER A 54 2.00 8.29 -9.01
C SER A 54 0.86 7.26 -9.07
N MET A 55 -0.07 7.48 -10.00
CA MET A 55 -1.22 6.61 -10.25
C MET A 55 -1.34 6.37 -11.76
N SER A 56 -1.78 5.17 -12.14
CA SER A 56 -2.01 4.77 -13.53
C SER A 56 -3.15 3.77 -13.65
#